data_AF-A0A8X6IS89-F1
#
_entry.id   AF-A0A8X6IS89-F1
#
_cell.length_a   1.000
_cell.length_b   1.000
_cell.length_c   1.000
_cell.angle_alpha   90.00
_cell.angle_beta   90.00
_cell.angle_gamma   90.00
#
_symmetry.space_group_name_H-M   'P 1'
#
loop_
_entity.id
_entity.type
_entity.pdbx_description
1 polymer ?
#
loop_
_entity_poly.entity_id
_entity_poly.type
_entity_poly.pdbx_seq_one_letter_code
_entity_poly.pdbx_strand_id
1 'polypeptide(L)'
;MQDECYNIIFRKKIYTSLAELQLDVDHWVHSYNRSRPHSGKYCYGKTPMQTFFDSMHIAYQKNIDSIKQDADFGFDFVNSSVS
;
A
#
# COMPACT_ATOMS: atom_id res chain seq x y z
N MET A 1 6.59 9.91 1.38
CA MET A 1 6.53 10.44 2.76
C MET A 1 7.59 11.51 3.03
N GLN A 2 8.89 11.20 2.99
CA GLN A 2 9.94 12.19 3.31
C GLN A 2 9.93 13.42 2.38
N ASP A 3 10.03 13.21 1.07
CA ASP A 3 10.07 14.31 0.11
C ASP A 3 8.72 14.99 -0.15
N GLU A 4 7.64 14.23 -0.07
CA GLU A 4 6.29 14.71 -0.37
C GLU A 4 5.54 15.32 0.83
N CYS A 5 5.90 14.93 2.07
CA CYS A 5 5.26 15.42 3.30
C CYS A 5 6.27 16.17 4.15
N TYR A 6 7.22 15.48 4.79
CA TYR A 6 8.09 16.05 5.84
C TYR A 6 8.92 17.24 5.34
N ASN A 7 9.59 17.10 4.19
CA ASN A 7 10.39 18.16 3.59
C ASN A 7 9.56 19.40 3.23
N ILE A 8 8.26 19.26 3.00
CA ILE A 8 7.37 20.39 2.68
C ILE A 8 6.86 21.03 3.97
N ILE A 9 6.36 20.25 4.94
CA ILE A 9 5.76 20.80 6.16
C ILE A 9 6.80 21.49 7.04
N PHE A 10 8.02 20.95 7.15
CA PHE A 10 9.10 21.58 7.93
C PHE A 10 9.65 22.85 7.29
N ARG A 11 9.49 23.03 5.97
CA ARG A 11 9.82 24.30 5.30
C ARG A 11 8.74 25.37 5.47
N LYS A 12 7.50 24.98 5.79
CA LYS A 12 6.36 25.89 5.89
C LYS A 12 6.06 26.33 7.32
N LYS A 13 6.38 25.49 8.30
CA LYS A 13 5.96 25.69 9.70
C LYS A 13 7.03 25.18 10.66
N ILE A 14 7.33 26.00 11.67
CA ILE A 14 8.13 25.59 12.82
C ILE A 14 7.17 25.11 13.90
N TYR A 15 7.39 23.89 14.37
CA TYR A 15 6.52 23.25 15.36
C TYR A 15 7.08 23.44 16.75
N THR A 16 6.19 23.70 17.70
CA THR A 16 6.57 23.90 19.12
C THR A 16 6.33 22.67 19.98
N SER A 17 5.57 21.69 19.46
CA SER A 17 5.30 20.41 20.12
C SER A 17 5.17 19.28 19.10
N LEU A 18 5.39 18.05 19.57
CA LEU A 18 5.18 16.85 18.75
C LEU A 18 3.71 16.65 18.38
N ALA A 19 2.78 17.00 19.27
CA ALA A 19 1.35 16.86 19.02
C ALA A 19 0.88 17.70 17.83
N GLU A 20 1.42 18.92 17.70
CA GLU A 20 1.13 19.80 16.58
C GLU A 20 1.63 19.24 15.25
N LEU A 21 2.86 18.68 15.24
CA LEU A 21 3.40 18.00 14.06
C LEU A 21 2.55 16.78 13.69
N GLN A 22 2.16 15.97 14.68
CA GLN A 22 1.36 14.77 14.44
C GLN A 22 0.02 15.12 13.78
N LEU A 23 -0.66 16.18 14.23
CA LEU A 23 -1.93 16.62 13.66
C LEU A 23 -1.81 16.97 12.17
N ASP A 24 -0.78 17.72 11.78
CA ASP A 24 -0.56 18.10 10.38
C ASP A 24 -0.15 16.88 9.52
N VAL A 25 0.62 15.95 10.09
CA VAL A 25 0.98 14.68 9.42
C VAL A 25 -0.25 13.79 9.23
N ASP A 26 -1.10 13.65 10.24
CA ASP A 26 -2.33 12.85 10.19
C ASP A 26 -3.29 13.39 9.12
N HIS A 27 -3.48 14.70 9.07
CA HIS A 27 -4.25 15.35 8.01
C HIS A 27 -3.66 15.09 6.62
N TRP A 28 -2.34 15.19 6.47
CA TRP A 28 -1.67 14.93 5.20
C TRP A 28 -1.87 13.47 4.76
N VAL A 29 -1.67 12.50 5.66
CA VAL A 29 -1.85 11.07 5.38
C VAL A 29 -3.30 10.76 5.01
N HIS A 30 -4.26 11.35 5.74
CA HIS A 30 -5.68 11.19 5.43
C HIS A 30 -6.01 11.65 4.01
N SER A 31 -5.54 12.85 3.63
CA SER A 31 -5.73 13.40 2.29
C SER A 31 -5.05 12.54 1.22
N TYR A 32 -3.81 12.12 1.45
CA TYR A 32 -3.07 11.25 0.52
C TYR A 32 -3.84 9.96 0.25
N ASN A 33 -4.30 9.30 1.33
CA ASN A 33 -4.97 8.00 1.23
C ASN A 33 -6.35 8.06 0.57
N ARG A 34 -7.07 9.17 0.71
CA ARG A 34 -8.49 9.27 0.32
C ARG A 34 -8.78 10.17 -0.88
N SER A 35 -7.91 11.13 -1.18
CA SER A 35 -8.18 12.15 -2.21
C SER A 35 -7.30 11.98 -3.43
N ARG A 36 -6.11 11.40 -3.30
CA ARG A 36 -5.16 11.30 -4.40
C ARG A 36 -5.33 9.98 -5.15
N PRO A 37 -5.75 9.98 -6.43
CA PRO A 37 -5.73 8.78 -7.25
C PRO A 37 -4.27 8.39 -7.55
N HIS A 38 -3.93 7.11 -7.45
CA HIS A 38 -2.61 6.64 -7.85
C HIS A 38 -2.48 6.70 -9.38
N SER A 39 -1.38 7.28 -9.86
CA SER A 39 -1.08 7.48 -11.28
C SER A 39 -0.53 6.24 -12.01
N GLY A 40 -0.60 5.06 -11.40
CA GLY A 40 -0.19 3.81 -12.02
C GLY A 40 -1.21 3.31 -13.06
N LYS A 41 -0.73 2.75 -14.17
CA LYS A 41 -1.57 2.18 -15.26
C LYS A 41 -2.64 1.20 -14.75
N TYR A 42 -2.30 0.41 -13.73
CA TYR A 42 -3.19 -0.60 -13.14
C TYR A 42 -3.85 -0.14 -11.84
N CYS A 43 -3.69 1.12 -11.46
CA CYS A 43 -4.41 1.69 -10.32
C CYS A 43 -5.80 2.21 -10.72
N TYR A 44 -6.08 2.34 -12.02
CA TYR A 44 -7.40 2.71 -12.57
C TYR A 44 -8.01 3.98 -11.96
N GLY A 45 -7.16 4.94 -11.57
CA GLY A 45 -7.59 6.17 -10.91
C GLY A 45 -8.17 5.97 -9.50
N LYS A 46 -8.02 4.78 -8.90
CA LYS A 46 -8.43 4.52 -7.53
C LYS A 46 -7.47 5.17 -6.54
N THR A 47 -8.02 5.55 -5.39
CA THR A 47 -7.23 6.06 -4.28
C THR A 47 -6.52 4.90 -3.56
N PRO A 48 -5.45 5.18 -2.80
CA PRO A 48 -4.77 4.16 -2.00
C PRO A 48 -5.75 3.39 -1.10
N MET A 49 -6.66 4.09 -0.43
CA MET A 49 -7.64 3.48 0.48
C MET A 49 -8.66 2.61 -0.25
N GLN A 50 -9.11 3.03 -1.43
CA GLN A 50 -10.03 2.21 -2.24
C GLN A 50 -9.34 0.93 -2.72
N THR A 51 -8.09 1.04 -3.18
CA THR A 51 -7.29 -0.11 -3.61
C THR A 51 -7.06 -1.09 -2.46
N PHE A 52 -6.80 -0.57 -1.26
CA PHE A 52 -6.67 -1.38 -0.05
C PHE A 52 -7.94 -2.19 0.24
N PHE A 53 -9.11 -1.56 0.23
CA PHE A 53 -10.37 -2.27 0.46
C PHE A 53 -10.68 -3.30 -0.63
N ASP A 54 -10.50 -2.93 -1.89
CA ASP A 54 -10.77 -3.82 -3.02
C ASP A 54 -9.89 -5.08 -2.98
N SER A 55 -8.67 -4.97 -2.45
CA SER A 55 -7.70 -6.07 -2.37
C SER A 55 -7.80 -6.92 -1.09
N MET A 56 -8.63 -6.56 -0.11
CA MET A 56 -8.70 -7.29 1.17
C MET A 56 -9.02 -8.77 1.01
N HIS A 57 -9.89 -9.12 0.05
CA HIS A 57 -10.25 -10.51 -0.23
C HIS A 57 -9.02 -11.37 -0.59
N ILE A 58 -8.03 -10.78 -1.29
CA ILE A 58 -6.78 -11.45 -1.65
C ILE A 58 -5.99 -11.78 -0.39
N ALA A 59 -5.89 -10.84 0.54
CA ALA A 59 -5.19 -11.04 1.81
C ALA A 59 -5.85 -12.15 2.65
N TYR A 60 -7.19 -12.22 2.68
CA TYR A 60 -7.91 -13.29 3.37
C TYR A 60 -7.71 -14.66 2.70
N GLN A 61 -7.74 -14.73 1.37
CA GLN A 61 -7.49 -15.96 0.61
C GLN A 61 -6.05 -16.48 0.77
N LYS A 62 -5.08 -15.57 0.94
CA LYS A 62 -3.66 -15.89 1.07
C LYS A 62 -3.18 -15.93 2.53
N ASN A 63 -4.10 -15.92 3.49
CA ASN A 63 -3.75 -16.09 4.89
C ASN A 63 -3.24 -17.51 5.14
N ILE A 64 -2.02 -17.65 5.69
CA ILE A 64 -1.30 -18.92 5.87
C ILE A 64 -2.10 -19.92 6.72
N ASP A 65 -2.82 -19.43 7.73
CA ASP A 65 -3.62 -20.28 8.62
C ASP A 65 -4.87 -20.82 7.91
N SER A 66 -5.38 -20.07 6.93
CA SER A 66 -6.58 -20.39 6.14
C SER A 66 -6.26 -21.16 4.86
N ILE A 67 -5.01 -21.14 4.40
CA ILE A 67 -4.55 -21.94 3.27
C ILE A 67 -4.60 -23.39 3.73
N LYS A 68 -5.69 -24.07 3.37
CA LYS A 68 -5.67 -25.52 3.30
C LYS A 68 -4.47 -25.86 2.41
N GLN A 69 -3.57 -26.71 2.91
CA GLN A 69 -2.62 -27.38 2.04
C GLN A 69 -3.47 -28.23 1.09
N ASP A 70 -3.86 -27.66 -0.04
CA ASP A 70 -4.28 -28.46 -1.18
C ASP A 70 -3.02 -29.25 -1.55
N ALA A 71 -2.99 -30.51 -1.13
CA ALA A 71 -1.99 -31.45 -1.56
C ALA A 71 -2.02 -31.49 -3.09
N ASP A 72 -0.88 -31.17 -3.68
CA ASP A 72 -0.55 -31.32 -5.10
C ASP A 72 -1.42 -30.59 -6.12
N PHE A 73 -0.95 -29.41 -6.53
CA PHE A 73 -0.71 -29.21 -7.95
C PHE A 73 0.81 -29.10 -8.15
N GLY A 74 1.39 -30.19 -8.64
CA GLY A 74 2.80 -30.29 -9.00
C GLY A 74 3.22 -29.10 -9.86
N PHE A 75 4.14 -28.30 -9.31
CA PHE A 75 4.93 -27.38 -10.12
C PHE A 75 6.10 -28.20 -10.67
N ASP A 76 5.88 -28.84 -11.82
CA ASP A 76 6.91 -29.53 -12.57
C ASP A 76 7.97 -28.51 -13.05
N PHE A 77 8.99 -28.28 -12.22
CA PHE A 77 10.22 -27.61 -12.66
C PHE A 77 11.14 -28.53 -13.48
N VAL A 78 10.71 -29.75 -13.82
CA VAL A 78 11.57 -30.71 -14.51
C VAL A 78 11.09 -30.94 -15.94
N ASN A 79 11.71 -30.17 -16.86
CA ASN A 79 12.14 -30.53 -18.22
C ASN A 79 11.85 -29.43 -19.25
N SER A 80 12.77 -28.48 -19.36
CA SER A 80 13.15 -27.95 -20.67
C SER A 80 14.66 -27.75 -20.71
N SER A 81 15.38 -28.87 -20.66
CA SER A 81 16.52 -29.00 -21.57
C SER A 81 15.93 -29.11 -22.97
N VAL A 82 15.93 -28.00 -23.71
CA VAL A 82 15.86 -28.03 -25.17
C VAL A 82 17.10 -27.26 -25.65
N SER A 83 17.84 -27.99 -26.49
CA SER A 83 19.13 -27.73 -27.13
C SER A 83 19.47 -26.30 -27.52
#